data_AF-X1AHZ5-F1
#
_entry.id   AF-X1AHZ5-F1
#
_cell.length_a   1.000
_cell.length_b   1.000
_cell.length_c   1.000
_cell.angle_alpha   90.00
_cell.angle_beta   90.00
_cell.angle_gamma   90.00
#
_symmetry.space_group_name_H-M   'P 1'
#
loop_
_entity.id
_entity.type
_entity.pdbx_description
1 polymer ?
#
loop_
_entity_poly.entity_id
_entity_poly.type
_entity_poly.pdbx_seq_one_letter_code
_entity_poly.pdbx_strand_id
1 'polypeptide(L)'
;AATLSNRYISDRWLPDKAIDLVDEAASGLRIENDSLPAELDAIRRKIVQLQIEREALKKETDDASKERLKNTEKQLAELQKRDKKLTAQWESERGEIDQMKQLKEKIEDAQNQFEKI
;
A
#
# COMPACT_ATOMS: atom_id res chain seq x y z
N ALA A 1 7.47 -15.76 55.81
CA ALA A 1 7.61 -16.89 54.87
C ALA A 1 6.21 -17.41 54.53
N ALA A 2 5.71 -17.08 53.34
CA ALA A 2 4.57 -17.70 52.64
C ALA A 2 4.40 -16.95 51.31
N THR A 3 5.36 -17.14 50.42
CA THR A 3 5.31 -16.75 49.01
C THR A 3 4.30 -17.62 48.26
N LEU A 4 3.60 -17.01 47.28
CA LEU A 4 2.72 -17.62 46.26
C LEU A 4 1.22 -17.74 46.60
N SER A 5 0.50 -16.62 46.51
CA SER A 5 -0.96 -16.64 46.28
C SER A 5 -1.45 -15.37 45.55
N ASN A 6 -0.65 -14.86 44.61
CA ASN A 6 -1.06 -13.74 43.74
C ASN A 6 -1.38 -14.22 42.31
N ARG A 7 -1.88 -15.45 42.20
CA ARG A 7 -2.15 -16.09 40.92
C ARG A 7 -3.62 -16.48 40.88
N TYR A 8 -4.33 -15.77 40.02
CA TYR A 8 -5.69 -16.01 39.54
C TYR A 8 -6.82 -15.40 40.37
N ILE A 9 -7.59 -14.56 39.67
CA ILE A 9 -8.86 -13.95 40.06
C ILE A 9 -8.59 -12.66 40.87
N SER A 10 -8.49 -11.50 40.23
CA SER A 10 -9.66 -10.73 39.77
C SER A 10 -9.22 -9.61 38.81
N ASP A 11 -10.12 -9.20 37.92
CA ASP A 11 -10.14 -7.87 37.27
C ASP A 11 -9.25 -7.60 36.05
N ARG A 12 -9.44 -8.37 34.98
CA ARG A 12 -9.25 -7.85 33.62
C ARG A 12 -10.51 -7.99 32.78
N TRP A 13 -11.57 -7.33 33.23
CA TRP A 13 -12.55 -6.78 32.29
C TRP A 13 -12.02 -5.43 31.84
N LEU A 14 -11.26 -5.43 30.75
CA LEU A 14 -11.01 -4.22 29.98
C LEU A 14 -11.53 -4.50 28.57
N PRO A 15 -12.81 -4.18 28.29
CA PRO A 15 -13.29 -4.12 26.90
C PRO A 15 -12.42 -3.18 26.05
N ASP A 16 -11.74 -2.24 26.70
CA ASP A 16 -10.81 -1.25 26.16
C ASP A 16 -9.55 -1.87 25.51
N LYS A 17 -8.94 -2.88 26.13
CA LYS A 17 -7.63 -3.39 25.68
C LYS A 17 -7.70 -4.34 24.48
N ALA A 18 -8.87 -4.96 24.30
CA ALA A 18 -9.16 -5.73 23.08
C ALA A 18 -9.40 -4.80 21.89
N ILE A 19 -9.93 -3.59 22.13
CA ILE A 19 -10.12 -2.55 21.11
C ILE A 19 -8.77 -1.96 20.71
N ASP A 20 -7.88 -1.62 21.66
CA ASP A 20 -6.53 -1.11 21.38
C ASP A 20 -5.70 -2.03 20.47
N LEU A 21 -5.73 -3.35 20.70
CA LEU A 21 -4.95 -4.31 19.94
C LEU A 21 -5.52 -4.54 18.52
N VAL A 22 -6.83 -4.38 18.37
CA VAL A 22 -7.51 -4.40 17.07
C VAL A 22 -7.23 -3.11 16.30
N ASP A 23 -7.20 -1.96 16.98
CA ASP A 23 -6.85 -0.67 16.37
C ASP A 23 -5.38 -0.58 15.97
N GLU A 24 -4.48 -1.19 16.73
CA GLU A 24 -3.05 -1.27 16.41
C GLU A 24 -2.80 -2.21 15.21
N ALA A 25 -3.52 -3.34 15.12
CA ALA A 25 -3.49 -4.24 13.96
C ALA A 25 -4.15 -3.60 12.72
N ALA A 26 -5.26 -2.88 12.89
CA ALA A 26 -5.94 -2.16 11.83
C ALA A 26 -5.08 -1.00 11.30
N SER A 27 -4.32 -0.33 12.18
CA SER A 27 -3.38 0.74 11.81
C SER A 27 -2.16 0.19 11.06
N GLY A 28 -1.64 -0.98 11.44
CA GLY A 28 -0.57 -1.67 10.71
C GLY A 28 -0.97 -2.06 9.28
N LEU A 29 -2.15 -2.67 9.12
CA LEU A 29 -2.76 -2.97 7.82
C LEU A 29 -2.95 -1.72 6.96
N ARG A 30 -3.28 -0.58 7.59
CA ARG A 30 -3.49 0.69 6.92
C ARG A 30 -2.19 1.31 6.42
N ILE A 31 -1.07 1.17 7.14
CA ILE A 31 0.25 1.61 6.67
C ILE A 31 0.75 0.74 5.51
N GLU A 32 0.49 -0.57 5.56
CA GLU A 32 0.81 -1.50 4.47
C GLU A 32 0.01 -1.17 3.20
N ASN A 33 -1.27 -0.80 3.37
CA ASN A 33 -2.19 -0.49 2.28
C ASN A 33 -2.08 0.95 1.71
N ASP A 34 -1.71 1.95 2.52
CA ASP A 34 -1.59 3.35 2.10
C ASP A 34 -0.19 3.70 1.56
N SER A 35 0.82 2.84 1.77
CA SER A 35 2.11 2.99 1.09
C SER A 35 1.99 2.56 -0.38
N LEU A 36 2.57 3.33 -1.30
CA LEU A 36 2.69 2.91 -2.72
C LEU A 36 3.12 1.44 -2.75
N PRO A 37 2.41 0.54 -3.45
CA PRO A 37 2.78 -0.87 -3.52
C PRO A 37 4.26 -0.95 -3.87
N ALA A 38 5.08 -1.55 -3.01
CA ALA A 38 6.55 -1.53 -3.17
C ALA A 38 6.99 -1.98 -4.58
N GLU A 39 6.18 -2.83 -5.21
CA GLU A 39 6.31 -3.25 -6.60
C GLU A 39 6.17 -2.10 -7.62
N LEU A 40 5.19 -1.20 -7.45
CA LEU A 40 5.02 -0.02 -8.31
C LEU A 40 6.20 0.94 -8.20
N ASP A 41 6.70 1.20 -6.99
CA ASP A 41 7.88 2.07 -6.81
C ASP A 41 9.12 1.44 -7.46
N ALA A 42 9.35 0.12 -7.25
CA ALA A 42 10.44 -0.59 -7.88
C ALA A 42 10.38 -0.54 -9.42
N ILE A 43 9.19 -0.73 -10.01
CA ILE A 43 8.99 -0.64 -11.45
C ILE A 43 9.27 0.78 -11.95
N ARG A 44 8.75 1.80 -11.28
CA ARG A 44 8.93 3.21 -11.68
C ARG A 44 10.39 3.63 -11.61
N ARG A 45 11.12 3.25 -10.56
CA ARG A 45 12.57 3.49 -10.47
C ARG A 45 13.32 2.84 -11.63
N LYS A 46 12.96 1.59 -11.97
CA LYS A 46 13.57 0.88 -13.10
C LYS A 46 13.25 1.53 -14.45
N ILE A 47 12.03 2.03 -14.64
CA ILE A 47 11.64 2.80 -15.83
C ILE A 47 12.52 4.04 -15.96
N VAL A 48 12.71 4.82 -14.88
CA VAL A 48 13.56 6.02 -14.90
C VAL A 48 15.00 5.67 -15.27
N GLN A 49 15.56 4.62 -14.67
CA GLN A 49 16.92 4.16 -14.99
C GLN A 49 17.07 3.80 -16.48
N LEU A 50 16.13 3.03 -17.04
CA LEU A 50 16.15 2.65 -18.44
C LEU A 50 15.90 3.84 -19.38
N GLN A 51 15.13 4.85 -18.96
CA GLN A 51 14.97 6.09 -19.73
C GLN A 51 16.28 6.87 -19.82
N ILE A 52 17.02 6.97 -18.71
CA ILE A 52 18.34 7.61 -18.69
C ILE A 52 19.30 6.83 -19.60
N GLU A 53 19.33 5.51 -19.49
CA GLU A 53 20.14 4.64 -20.34
C GLU A 53 19.77 4.80 -21.82
N ARG A 54 18.48 4.84 -22.16
CA ARG A 54 18.01 5.08 -23.52
C ARG A 54 18.53 6.41 -24.07
N GLU A 55 18.46 7.50 -23.30
CA GLU A 55 18.97 8.80 -23.73
C GLU A 55 20.51 8.84 -23.86
N ALA A 56 21.22 8.05 -23.07
CA ALA A 56 22.65 7.86 -23.24
C ALA A 56 22.97 7.09 -24.53
N LEU A 57 22.32 5.94 -24.74
CA LEU A 57 22.54 5.08 -25.92
C LEU A 57 22.16 5.77 -27.24
N LYS A 58 21.18 6.67 -27.24
CA LYS A 58 20.82 7.48 -28.43
C LYS A 58 21.95 8.39 -28.93
N LYS A 59 22.93 8.72 -28.07
CA LYS A 59 24.08 9.56 -28.43
C LYS A 59 25.24 8.75 -29.03
N GLU A 60 25.17 7.43 -28.92
CA GLU A 60 26.18 6.51 -29.43
C GLU A 60 25.81 6.05 -30.85
N THR A 61 26.82 5.77 -31.68
CA THR A 61 26.62 5.45 -33.11
C THR A 61 27.06 4.04 -33.50
N ASP A 62 27.68 3.31 -32.57
CA ASP A 62 28.13 1.94 -32.80
C ASP A 62 26.95 0.95 -32.83
N ASP A 63 27.15 -0.16 -33.54
CA ASP A 63 26.08 -1.12 -33.79
C ASP A 63 25.68 -1.90 -32.53
N ALA A 64 26.61 -2.09 -31.58
CA ALA A 64 26.30 -2.72 -30.30
C ALA A 64 25.37 -1.83 -29.45
N SER A 65 25.53 -0.51 -29.50
CA SER A 65 24.68 0.44 -28.80
C SER A 65 23.31 0.61 -29.45
N LYS A 66 23.20 0.50 -30.77
CA LYS A 66 21.90 0.41 -31.45
C LYS A 66 21.12 -0.86 -31.05
N GLU A 67 21.81 -1.99 -30.94
CA GLU A 67 21.18 -3.24 -30.48
C GLU A 67 20.74 -3.14 -29.01
N ARG A 68 21.60 -2.60 -28.14
CA ARG A 68 21.23 -2.32 -26.75
C ARG A 68 20.05 -1.36 -26.65
N LEU A 69 20.03 -0.28 -27.41
CA LEU A 69 18.92 0.68 -27.45
C LEU A 69 17.60 -0.02 -27.75
N LYS A 70 17.57 -0.88 -28.77
CA LYS A 70 16.38 -1.65 -29.15
C LYS A 70 15.89 -2.56 -28.01
N ASN A 71 16.82 -3.19 -27.28
CA ASN A 71 16.48 -4.03 -26.13
C ASN A 71 15.96 -3.19 -24.95
N THR A 72 16.60 -2.05 -24.66
CA THR A 72 16.18 -1.10 -23.62
C THR A 72 14.79 -0.54 -23.91
N GLU A 73 14.47 -0.20 -25.17
CA GLU A 73 13.13 0.26 -25.57
C GLU A 73 12.05 -0.82 -25.41
N LYS A 74 12.37 -2.08 -25.74
CA LYS A 74 11.46 -3.21 -25.48
C LYS A 74 11.19 -3.39 -23.99
N GLN A 75 12.23 -3.36 -23.16
CA GLN A 75 12.09 -3.48 -21.70
C GLN A 75 11.29 -2.31 -21.11
N LEU A 76 11.52 -1.10 -21.60
CA LEU A 76 10.74 0.09 -21.21
C LEU A 76 9.25 -0.10 -21.52
N ALA A 77 8.91 -0.56 -22.72
CA ALA A 77 7.52 -0.79 -23.11
C ALA A 77 6.86 -1.85 -22.22
N GLU A 78 7.56 -2.93 -21.89
CA GLU A 78 7.05 -3.97 -21.00
C GLU A 78 6.81 -3.45 -19.58
N LEU A 79 7.78 -2.72 -19.02
CA LEU A 79 7.66 -2.16 -17.67
C LEU A 79 6.59 -1.08 -17.59
N GLN A 80 6.46 -0.20 -18.59
CA GLN A 80 5.38 0.78 -18.65
C GLN A 80 4.00 0.12 -18.73
N LYS A 81 3.88 -1.01 -19.43
CA LYS A 81 2.63 -1.77 -19.46
C LYS A 81 2.30 -2.38 -18.09
N ARG A 82 3.31 -2.93 -17.40
CA ARG A 82 3.15 -3.42 -16.01
C ARG A 82 2.77 -2.30 -15.04
N ASP A 83 3.46 -1.17 -15.09
CA ASP A 83 3.18 0.02 -14.26
C ASP A 83 1.74 0.49 -14.43
N LYS A 84 1.26 0.64 -15.67
CA LYS A 84 -0.12 1.02 -15.96
C LYS A 84 -1.14 0.01 -15.40
N LYS A 85 -0.87 -1.28 -15.57
CA LYS A 85 -1.76 -2.34 -15.07
C LYS A 85 -1.86 -2.30 -13.54
N LEU A 86 -0.72 -2.26 -12.86
CA LEU A 86 -0.68 -2.25 -11.39
C LEU A 86 -1.26 -0.94 -10.83
N THR A 87 -0.99 0.19 -11.48
CA THR A 87 -1.58 1.48 -11.08
C THR A 87 -3.10 1.43 -11.17
N ALA A 88 -3.66 0.92 -12.27
CA ALA A 88 -5.11 0.80 -12.43
C ALA A 88 -5.74 -0.16 -11.40
N GLN A 89 -5.07 -1.27 -11.08
CA GLN A 89 -5.53 -2.19 -10.03
C GLN A 89 -5.56 -1.50 -8.67
N TRP A 90 -4.46 -0.83 -8.31
CA TRP A 90 -4.34 -0.11 -7.05
C TRP A 90 -5.36 1.04 -6.92
N GLU A 91 -5.59 1.80 -7.98
CA GLU A 91 -6.62 2.86 -7.99
C GLU A 91 -8.03 2.29 -7.77
N SER A 92 -8.33 1.13 -8.37
CA SER A 92 -9.60 0.44 -8.16
C SER A 92 -9.78 -0.01 -6.71
N GLU A 93 -8.76 -0.69 -6.16
CA GLU A 93 -8.78 -1.18 -4.77
C GLU A 93 -8.90 -0.02 -3.78
N ARG A 94 -8.17 1.07 -4.01
CA ARG A 94 -8.27 2.27 -3.17
C ARG A 94 -9.64 2.92 -3.24
N GLY A 95 -10.24 2.98 -4.44
CA GLY A 95 -11.59 3.50 -4.63
C GLY A 95 -12.64 2.72 -3.83
N GLU A 96 -12.54 1.39 -3.80
CA GLU A 96 -13.44 0.53 -3.00
C GLU A 96 -13.26 0.77 -1.49
N ILE A 97 -12.02 0.93 -1.03
CA ILE A 97 -11.71 1.23 0.37
C ILE A 97 -12.26 2.59 0.78
N ASP A 98 -12.11 3.61 -0.07
CA ASP A 98 -12.60 4.95 0.21
C ASP A 98 -14.14 4.99 0.24
N GLN A 99 -14.82 4.22 -0.63
CA GLN A 99 -16.27 4.05 -0.58
C GLN A 99 -16.72 3.36 0.71
N MET A 100 -16.02 2.31 1.15
CA MET A 100 -16.31 1.65 2.41
C MET A 100 -16.14 2.59 3.61
N LYS A 101 -15.10 3.43 3.63
CA LYS A 101 -14.89 4.45 4.67
C LYS A 101 -16.06 5.44 4.71
N GLN A 102 -16.47 5.97 3.55
CA GLN A 102 -17.61 6.90 3.48
C GLN A 102 -18.93 6.27 3.92
N LEU A 103 -19.15 4.99 3.61
CA LEU A 103 -20.35 4.28 4.07
C LEU A 103 -20.35 4.08 5.59
N LYS A 104 -19.20 3.73 6.19
CA LYS A 104 -19.07 3.63 7.64
C LYS A 104 -19.35 4.96 8.33
N GLU A 105 -18.74 6.04 7.84
CA GLU A 105 -18.95 7.39 8.38
C GLU A 105 -20.43 7.80 8.32
N LYS A 106 -21.13 7.51 7.21
CA LYS A 106 -22.58 7.75 7.11
C LYS A 106 -23.41 6.93 8.09
N ILE A 107 -23.01 5.69 8.38
CA ILE A 107 -23.70 4.84 9.37
C ILE A 107 -23.51 5.41 10.78
N GLU A 108 -22.28 5.77 11.13
CA GLU A 108 -21.95 6.40 12.42
C GLU A 108 -22.70 7.72 12.61
N ASP A 109 -22.73 8.57 11.58
CA ASP A 109 -23.51 9.81 11.61
C ASP A 109 -25.00 9.57 11.82
N ALA A 110 -25.58 8.59 11.12
CA ALA A 110 -27.00 8.25 11.28
C ALA A 110 -27.32 7.70 12.69
N GLN A 111 -26.42 6.88 13.26
CA GLN A 111 -26.54 6.40 14.63
C GLN A 111 -26.47 7.53 15.65
N ASN A 112 -25.49 8.44 15.50
CA ASN A 112 -25.34 9.61 16.36
C ASN A 112 -26.55 10.57 16.28
N GLN A 113 -27.18 10.67 15.11
CA GLN A 113 -28.42 11.45 14.94
C GLN A 113 -29.61 10.78 15.66
N PHE A 114 -29.70 9.45 15.62
CA PHE A 114 -30.76 8.69 16.29
C PHE A 114 -30.64 8.75 17.82
N GLU A 115 -29.42 8.69 18.38
CA GLU A 115 -29.18 8.79 19.83
C GLU A 115 -29.44 10.19 20.40
N LYS A 116 -29.47 11.24 19.56
CA LYS A 116 -29.74 12.62 19.97
C LYS A 116 -31.24 13.00 19.97
N ILE A 117 -32.12 12.08 19.55
CA ILE A 117 -33.58 12.23 19.54
C ILE A 117 -34.17 11.52 20.76
#